data_AF-A0A946FN46-F1
#
_entry.id   AF-A0A946FN46-F1
#
_cell.length_a   1.000
_cell.length_b   1.000
_cell.length_c   1.000
_cell.angle_alpha   90.00
_cell.angle_beta   90.00
_cell.angle_gamma   90.00
#
_symmetry.space_group_name_H-M   'P 1'
#
loop_
_entity.id
_entity.type
_entity.pdbx_description
1 polymer ?
#
loop_
_entity_poly.entity_id
_entity_poly.type
_entity_poly.pdbx_seq_one_letter_code
_entity_poly.pdbx_strand_id
1 'polypeptide(L)'
;LAKALPDGFDLFYDTVGGALADQIFEHTAKFATIVLVGRTAANNSANPGADMANVRVPWGQNATIIGFNRYDRPLEWAEARTRMERLAADGRINSLVSWADGFEAAPQALQDMLAGRNVGKTLVRFHS
;
A
#
# COMPACT_ATOMS: atom_id res chain seq x y z
N LEU A 1 7.97 12.17 -11.57
CA LEU A 1 8.29 12.27 -10.13
C LEU A 1 9.26 13.40 -9.82
N ALA A 2 10.37 13.56 -10.55
CA ALA A 2 11.35 14.63 -10.33
C ALA A 2 10.79 16.05 -10.07
N LYS A 3 9.78 16.50 -10.82
CA LYS A 3 9.15 17.82 -10.60
C LYS A 3 8.32 17.91 -9.30
N ALA A 4 7.75 16.80 -8.87
CA ALA A 4 6.90 16.73 -7.67
C ALA A 4 7.71 16.47 -6.40
N LEU A 5 8.90 15.89 -6.54
CA LEU A 5 9.81 15.53 -5.45
C LEU A 5 11.20 16.14 -5.71
N PRO A 6 11.33 17.47 -5.72
CA PRO A 6 12.61 18.12 -6.00
C PRO A 6 13.71 17.74 -4.99
N ASP A 7 13.32 17.48 -3.75
CA ASP A 7 14.21 17.08 -2.65
C ASP A 7 14.15 15.57 -2.33
N GLY A 8 13.37 14.82 -3.12
CA GLY A 8 13.04 13.43 -2.85
C GLY A 8 11.89 13.24 -1.84
N PHE A 9 11.70 12.02 -1.37
CA PHE A 9 10.73 11.67 -0.32
C PHE A 9 11.44 11.34 1.01
N ASP A 10 10.85 11.73 2.13
CA ASP A 10 11.32 11.36 3.48
C ASP A 10 10.69 10.05 3.98
N LEU A 11 9.47 9.74 3.53
CA LEU A 11 8.75 8.53 3.87
C LEU A 11 8.05 7.95 2.64
N PHE A 12 8.28 6.68 2.36
CA PHE A 12 7.54 5.95 1.34
C PHE A 12 6.91 4.68 1.92
N TYR A 13 5.59 4.57 1.79
CA TYR A 13 4.80 3.42 2.23
C TYR A 13 4.52 2.51 1.03
N ASP A 14 5.37 1.51 0.83
CA ASP A 14 5.33 0.64 -0.35
C ASP A 14 4.38 -0.54 -0.15
N THR A 15 3.36 -0.61 -1.00
CA THR A 15 2.40 -1.72 -1.08
C THR A 15 2.48 -2.49 -2.40
N VAL A 16 3.27 -2.00 -3.37
CA VAL A 16 3.25 -2.46 -4.76
C VAL A 16 4.53 -3.21 -5.10
N GLY A 17 5.69 -2.58 -4.87
CA GLY A 17 6.98 -3.14 -5.27
C GLY A 17 7.30 -3.07 -6.76
N GLY A 18 8.26 -3.90 -7.17
CA GLY A 18 8.74 -4.04 -8.55
C GLY A 18 9.18 -2.73 -9.21
N ALA A 19 8.94 -2.62 -10.52
CA ALA A 19 9.39 -1.50 -11.34
C ALA A 19 8.84 -0.12 -10.90
N LEU A 20 7.67 -0.09 -10.24
CA LEU A 20 7.15 1.16 -9.68
C LEU A 20 8.01 1.60 -8.48
N ALA A 21 8.35 0.67 -7.58
CA ALA A 21 9.24 0.95 -6.47
C ALA A 21 10.62 1.39 -6.96
N ASP A 22 11.17 0.77 -8.02
CA ASP A 22 12.44 1.20 -8.64
C ASP A 22 12.42 2.68 -9.04
N GLN A 23 11.37 3.10 -9.76
CA GLN A 23 11.23 4.49 -10.20
C GLN A 23 11.09 5.46 -9.02
N ILE A 24 10.41 5.04 -7.96
CA ILE A 24 10.23 5.87 -6.77
C ILE A 24 11.54 5.96 -5.99
N PHE A 25 12.28 4.86 -5.80
CA PHE A 25 13.52 4.80 -5.01
C PHE A 25 14.63 5.69 -5.56
N GLU A 26 14.64 5.99 -6.86
CA GLU A 26 15.55 6.99 -7.44
C GLU A 26 15.32 8.42 -6.89
N HIS A 27 14.19 8.66 -6.22
CA HIS A 27 13.83 9.92 -5.54
C HIS A 27 13.93 9.83 -4.01
N THR A 28 14.76 8.95 -3.46
CA THR A 28 14.92 8.82 -2.00
C THR A 28 15.69 10.03 -1.45
N ALA A 29 15.16 10.70 -0.43
CA ALA A 29 15.87 11.76 0.28
C ALA A 29 16.88 11.18 1.28
N LYS A 30 17.85 12.01 1.72
CA LYS A 30 18.83 11.59 2.72
C LYS A 30 18.14 11.21 4.03
N PHE A 31 18.45 10.03 4.56
CA PHE A 31 17.84 9.46 5.77
C PHE A 31 16.34 9.18 5.69
N ALA A 32 15.80 9.05 4.48
CA ALA A 32 14.40 8.67 4.29
C ALA A 32 14.09 7.29 4.89
N THR A 33 12.81 7.04 5.17
CA THR A 33 12.29 5.75 5.60
C THR A 33 11.41 5.14 4.52
N ILE A 34 11.66 3.89 4.18
CA ILE A 34 10.85 3.08 3.27
C ILE A 34 10.21 1.97 4.10
N VAL A 35 8.88 1.92 4.11
CA VAL A 35 8.10 0.91 4.83
C VAL A 35 7.54 -0.07 3.81
N LEU A 36 8.01 -1.32 3.85
CA LEU A 36 7.57 -2.40 2.99
C LEU A 36 6.36 -3.10 3.62
N VAL A 37 5.20 -2.98 3.00
CA VAL A 37 3.90 -3.41 3.57
C VAL A 37 3.26 -4.50 2.72
N GLY A 38 3.48 -4.44 1.41
CA GLY A 38 2.93 -5.39 0.45
C GLY A 38 3.72 -5.36 -0.85
N ARG A 39 3.57 -6.43 -1.64
CA ARG A 39 4.34 -6.68 -2.87
C ARG A 39 3.39 -7.03 -4.03
N THR A 40 2.34 -6.24 -4.23
CA THR A 40 1.26 -6.59 -5.18
C THR A 40 1.74 -6.83 -6.60
N ALA A 41 2.81 -6.17 -7.06
CA ALA A 41 3.40 -6.41 -8.37
C ALA A 41 3.86 -7.86 -8.58
N ALA A 42 4.27 -8.54 -7.52
CA ALA A 42 4.77 -9.91 -7.57
C ALA A 42 3.69 -10.97 -7.31
N ASN A 43 2.56 -10.61 -6.69
CA ASN A 43 1.55 -11.58 -6.24
C ASN A 43 1.01 -12.51 -7.35
N ASN A 44 0.94 -12.03 -8.59
CA ASN A 44 0.50 -12.80 -9.76
C ASN A 44 1.62 -13.05 -10.78
N SER A 45 2.88 -12.80 -10.40
CA SER A 45 4.04 -13.01 -11.26
C SER A 45 4.60 -14.42 -11.08
N ALA A 46 4.84 -15.12 -12.19
CA ALA A 46 5.62 -16.37 -12.17
C ALA A 46 7.13 -16.12 -12.01
N ASN A 47 7.57 -14.86 -12.07
CA ASN A 47 8.97 -14.46 -11.93
C ASN A 47 9.20 -13.79 -10.57
N PRO A 48 9.95 -14.44 -9.65
CA PRO A 48 10.33 -13.84 -8.36
C PRO A 48 11.12 -12.52 -8.50
N GLY A 49 11.88 -12.36 -9.59
CA GLY A 49 12.65 -11.14 -9.86
C GLY A 49 11.79 -9.91 -10.14
N ALA A 50 10.50 -10.08 -10.48
CA ALA A 50 9.56 -8.97 -10.61
C ALA A 50 9.34 -8.22 -9.29
N ASP A 51 9.73 -8.84 -8.17
CA ASP A 51 9.67 -8.25 -6.85
C ASP A 51 10.94 -7.49 -6.44
N MET A 52 12.04 -7.59 -7.17
CA MET A 52 13.27 -6.94 -6.71
C MET A 52 13.20 -5.43 -6.99
N ALA A 53 13.42 -4.62 -5.96
CA ALA A 53 13.64 -3.19 -6.11
C ALA A 53 15.13 -2.86 -5.96
N ASN A 54 15.65 -1.98 -6.81
CA ASN A 54 17.01 -1.50 -6.80
C ASN A 54 17.26 -0.54 -5.63
N VAL A 55 18.02 -0.99 -4.65
CA VAL A 55 18.31 -0.25 -3.42
C VAL A 55 19.55 0.66 -3.52
N ARG A 56 20.15 0.85 -4.71
CA ARG A 56 21.36 1.66 -4.89
C ARG A 56 21.19 3.10 -4.38
N VAL A 57 20.08 3.77 -4.70
CA VAL A 57 19.82 5.14 -4.24
C VAL A 57 19.47 5.18 -2.75
N PRO A 58 18.51 4.36 -2.23
CA PRO A 58 18.27 4.27 -0.80
C PRO A 58 19.55 4.04 0.03
N TRP A 59 20.42 3.14 -0.44
CA TRP A 59 21.72 2.89 0.18
C TRP A 59 22.60 4.14 0.21
N GLY A 60 22.79 4.80 -0.94
CA GLY A 60 23.60 6.02 -1.03
C GLY A 60 23.06 7.19 -0.21
N GLN A 61 21.77 7.17 0.09
CA GLN A 61 21.07 8.19 0.88
C GLN A 61 21.00 7.84 2.38
N ASN A 62 21.58 6.72 2.83
CA ASN A 62 21.45 6.22 4.19
C ASN A 62 19.99 6.06 4.63
N ALA A 63 19.13 5.63 3.71
CA ALA A 63 17.73 5.40 4.01
C ALA A 63 17.55 4.16 4.90
N THR A 64 16.48 4.17 5.68
CA THR A 64 16.02 3.01 6.47
C THR A 64 14.97 2.25 5.66
N ILE A 65 15.16 0.95 5.46
CA ILE A 65 14.15 0.08 4.84
C ILE A 65 13.65 -0.89 5.91
N ILE A 66 12.36 -0.86 6.21
CA ILE A 66 11.74 -1.70 7.25
C ILE A 66 10.53 -2.45 6.71
N GLY A 67 10.39 -3.72 7.12
CA GLY A 67 9.15 -4.47 6.91
C GLY A 67 8.08 -4.05 7.92
N PHE A 68 6.83 -4.01 7.48
CA PHE A 68 5.67 -3.81 8.33
C PHE A 68 4.63 -4.89 8.07
N ASN A 69 4.30 -5.64 9.11
CA ASN A 69 3.20 -6.59 9.11
C ASN A 69 2.32 -6.35 10.34
N ARG A 70 1.05 -6.04 10.10
CA ARG A 70 0.08 -5.77 11.18
C ARG A 70 -0.11 -6.94 12.15
N TYR A 71 0.20 -8.16 11.73
CA TYR A 71 0.08 -9.36 12.56
C TYR A 71 1.17 -9.44 13.63
N ASP A 72 2.29 -8.73 13.45
CA ASP A 72 3.39 -8.68 14.43
C ASP A 72 3.16 -7.61 15.52
N ARG A 73 2.03 -6.90 15.47
CA ARG A 73 1.68 -5.77 16.35
C ARG A 73 0.33 -5.95 17.06
N PRO A 74 0.04 -7.10 17.70
CA PRO A 74 -1.29 -7.38 18.26
C PRO A 74 -1.66 -6.45 19.42
N LEU A 75 -0.68 -5.97 20.19
CA LEU A 75 -0.91 -5.07 21.33
C LEU A 75 -1.33 -3.65 20.89
N GLU A 76 -0.91 -3.22 19.69
CA GLU A 76 -1.18 -1.89 19.16
C GLU A 76 -2.57 -1.81 18.48
N TRP A 77 -3.19 -2.97 18.19
CA TRP A 77 -4.41 -3.05 17.38
C TRP A 77 -5.63 -2.37 17.99
N ALA A 78 -5.83 -2.53 19.31
CA ALA A 78 -6.97 -1.95 19.99
C ALA A 78 -6.90 -0.41 19.98
N GLU A 79 -5.73 0.14 20.29
CA GLU A 79 -5.50 1.58 20.25
C GLU A 79 -5.62 2.15 18.83
N ALA A 80 -4.99 1.49 17.86
CA ALA A 80 -5.05 1.90 16.46
C ALA A 80 -6.49 1.92 15.93
N ARG A 81 -7.30 0.91 16.26
CA ARG A 81 -8.71 0.85 15.87
C ARG A 81 -9.50 2.02 16.45
N THR A 82 -9.42 2.23 17.76
CA THR A 82 -10.12 3.33 18.45
C THR A 82 -9.75 4.69 17.85
N ARG A 83 -8.47 4.90 17.54
CA ARG A 83 -8.01 6.13 16.90
C ARG A 83 -8.58 6.30 15.50
N MET A 84 -8.60 5.24 14.69
CA MET A 84 -9.14 5.28 13.33
C MET A 84 -10.67 5.52 13.32
N GLU A 85 -11.40 4.90 14.24
CA GLU A 85 -12.84 5.11 14.42
C GLU A 85 -13.15 6.56 14.77
N ARG A 86 -12.39 7.15 15.70
CA ARG A 86 -12.53 8.57 16.04
C ARG A 86 -12.24 9.47 14.85
N LEU A 87 -11.15 9.23 14.11
CA LEU A 87 -10.83 10.03 12.93
C LEU A 87 -11.91 9.92 11.85
N ALA A 88 -12.53 8.76 11.68
CA ALA A 88 -13.65 8.58 10.77
C ALA A 88 -14.92 9.30 11.25
N ALA A 89 -15.27 9.17 12.53
CA ALA A 89 -16.40 9.86 13.14
C ALA A 89 -16.27 11.39 13.07
N ASP A 90 -15.05 11.89 13.26
CA ASP A 90 -14.71 13.32 13.18
C ASP A 90 -14.61 13.83 11.72
N GLY A 91 -14.85 12.99 10.71
CA GLY A 91 -14.75 13.34 9.28
C GLY A 91 -13.33 13.61 8.78
N ARG A 92 -12.31 13.27 9.57
CA ARG A 92 -10.88 13.48 9.23
C ARG A 92 -10.33 12.37 8.34
N ILE A 93 -11.00 11.22 8.30
CA ILE A 93 -10.74 10.13 7.37
C ILE A 93 -12.05 9.78 6.67
N ASN A 94 -12.05 9.89 5.34
CA ASN A 94 -13.17 9.49 4.50
C ASN A 94 -12.86 8.14 3.85
N SER A 95 -13.73 7.15 4.07
CA SER A 95 -13.59 5.83 3.44
C SER A 95 -14.28 5.83 2.08
N LEU A 96 -13.51 5.59 1.02
CA LEU A 96 -14.06 5.29 -0.31
C LEU A 96 -14.28 3.79 -0.41
N VAL A 97 -15.45 3.41 -0.91
CA VAL A 97 -15.86 2.01 -1.03
C VAL A 97 -16.42 1.76 -2.42
N SER A 98 -15.95 0.69 -3.05
CA SER A 98 -16.56 0.10 -4.24
C SER A 98 -17.44 -1.07 -3.80
N TRP A 99 -18.76 -0.93 -3.93
CA TRP A 99 -19.73 -1.94 -3.54
C TRP A 99 -20.08 -2.87 -4.71
N ALA A 100 -20.13 -4.17 -4.42
CA ALA A 100 -20.75 -5.17 -5.27
C ALA A 100 -21.96 -5.77 -4.53
N ASP A 101 -23.10 -5.90 -5.19
CA ASP A 101 -24.32 -6.44 -4.59
C ASP A 101 -24.52 -7.92 -4.95
N GLY A 102 -24.70 -8.77 -3.94
CA GLY A 102 -24.88 -10.21 -4.09
C GLY A 102 -23.58 -11.01 -3.99
N PHE A 103 -23.64 -12.20 -3.41
CA PHE A 103 -22.45 -13.05 -3.24
C PHE A 103 -21.89 -13.50 -4.60
N GLU A 104 -22.76 -13.68 -5.57
CA GLU A 104 -22.48 -14.05 -6.94
C GLU A 104 -21.59 -13.02 -7.66
N ALA A 105 -21.61 -11.75 -7.20
CA ALA A 105 -20.76 -10.69 -7.73
C ALA A 105 -19.33 -10.72 -7.18
N ALA A 106 -19.04 -11.52 -6.14
CA ALA A 106 -17.72 -11.56 -5.49
C ALA A 106 -16.57 -11.91 -6.46
N PRO A 107 -16.69 -12.90 -7.39
CA PRO A 107 -15.63 -13.19 -8.35
C PRO A 107 -15.32 -12.00 -9.26
N GLN A 108 -16.34 -11.30 -9.77
CA GLN A 108 -16.14 -10.13 -10.62
C GLN A 108 -15.51 -8.97 -9.83
N ALA A 109 -15.99 -8.72 -8.61
CA ALA A 109 -15.45 -7.68 -7.74
C ALA A 109 -13.96 -7.90 -7.42
N LEU A 110 -13.54 -9.16 -7.25
CA LEU A 110 -12.13 -9.52 -7.08
C LEU A 110 -11.32 -9.25 -8.36
N GLN A 111 -11.82 -9.64 -9.53
CA GLN A 111 -11.15 -9.37 -10.80
C GLN A 111 -11.00 -7.86 -11.06
N ASP A 112 -12.03 -7.09 -10.77
CA ASP A 112 -12.00 -5.62 -10.89
C ASP A 112 -10.97 -5.02 -9.94
N MET A 113 -10.90 -5.51 -8.70
CA MET A 113 -9.90 -5.08 -7.73
C MET A 113 -8.47 -5.35 -8.20
N LEU A 114 -8.21 -6.55 -8.72
CA LEU A 114 -6.88 -6.94 -9.23
C LEU A 114 -6.52 -6.19 -10.51
N ALA A 115 -7.51 -5.81 -11.32
CA ALA A 115 -7.32 -5.02 -12.53
C ALA A 115 -7.25 -3.50 -12.25
N GLY A 116 -7.33 -3.07 -10.99
CA GLY A 116 -7.31 -1.65 -10.61
C GLY A 116 -8.54 -0.86 -11.06
N ARG A 117 -9.68 -1.53 -11.29
CA ARG A 117 -10.96 -0.89 -11.69
C ARG A 117 -11.78 -0.37 -10.51
N ASN A 118 -11.39 -0.69 -9.27
CA ASN A 118 -12.06 -0.23 -8.06
C ASN A 118 -11.47 1.10 -7.55
N VAL A 119 -12.30 1.88 -6.85
CA VAL A 119 -11.86 3.03 -6.06
C VAL A 119 -12.09 2.73 -4.58
N GLY A 120 -11.02 2.80 -3.79
CA GLY A 120 -11.07 2.52 -2.36
C GLY A 120 -11.27 1.03 -2.05
N LYS A 121 -11.92 0.72 -0.92
CA LYS A 121 -12.11 -0.66 -0.45
C LYS A 121 -13.20 -1.37 -1.27
N THR A 122 -12.90 -2.53 -1.84
CA THR A 122 -13.91 -3.41 -2.43
C THR A 122 -14.66 -4.16 -1.34
N LEU A 123 -15.99 -4.04 -1.30
CA LEU A 123 -16.89 -4.75 -0.38
C LEU A 123 -18.02 -5.41 -1.16
N VAL A 124 -18.39 -6.62 -0.74
CA VAL A 124 -19.56 -7.35 -1.28
C VAL A 124 -20.68 -7.26 -0.25
N ARG A 125 -21.85 -6.78 -0.65
CA ARG A 125 -23.05 -6.74 0.18
C ARG A 125 -23.80 -8.06 0.04
N PHE A 126 -24.02 -8.72 1.17
CA PHE A 126 -24.85 -9.91 1.25
C PHE A 126 -26.25 -9.52 1.71
N HIS A 127 -27.28 -9.93 0.96
CA HIS A 127 -28.67 -9.82 1.38
C HIS A 127 -29.21 -11.25 1.58
N SER A 128 -29.75 -11.51 2.77
CA SER A 128 -30.49 -12.73 3.08
C SER A 128 -31.94 -12.64 2.61
#